data_AF-A0AAW2K9A1-F1
#
_entry.id   AF-A0AAW2K9A1-F1
#
_cell.length_a   1.000
_cell.length_b   1.000
_cell.length_c   1.000
_cell.angle_alpha   90.00
_cell.angle_beta   90.00
_cell.angle_gamma   90.00
#
_symmetry.space_group_name_H-M   'P 1'
#
loop_
_entity.id
_entity.type
_entity.pdbx_description
1 polymer ?
#
loop_
_entity_poly.entity_id
_entity_poly.type
_entity_poly.pdbx_seq_one_letter_code
_entity_poly.pdbx_strand_id
1 'polypeptide(L)'
;MFEEAKNKMAANNRRTIKELNAPNPDQQPLCITFSDANDDFELKFGIIHLLPSFHGLTGEDPHKHLKEFHVVCSGMKPDGVIDEQLNLRGFSFSLKDKTKDWL
;
A
#
# COMPACT_ATOMS: atom_id res chain seq x y z
N MET A 1 34.20 -8.08 11.30
CA MET A 1 33.01 -8.01 10.44
C MET A 1 31.71 -8.42 11.14
N PHE A 2 31.60 -9.60 11.77
CA PHE A 2 30.36 -10.03 12.44
C PHE A 2 30.02 -9.30 13.75
N GLU A 3 31.03 -8.88 14.53
CA GLU A 3 30.79 -8.12 15.78
C GLU A 3 30.38 -6.66 15.54
N GLU A 4 30.80 -6.07 14.42
CA GLU A 4 30.42 -4.70 14.04
C GLU A 4 28.95 -4.62 13.62
N ALA A 5 28.45 -5.65 12.93
CA ALA A 5 27.04 -5.77 12.57
C ALA A 5 26.14 -5.94 13.80
N LYS A 6 26.57 -6.74 14.80
CA LYS A 6 25.87 -6.86 16.09
C LYS A 6 25.82 -5.54 16.85
N ASN A 7 26.91 -4.78 16.84
CA ASN A 7 26.97 -3.50 17.54
C ASN A 7 26.09 -2.43 16.87
N LYS A 8 26.01 -2.43 15.52
CA LYS A 8 25.07 -1.59 14.77
C LYS A 8 23.60 -1.93 15.08
N MET A 9 23.26 -3.21 15.17
CA MET A 9 21.90 -3.65 15.55
C MET A 9 21.55 -3.29 17.00
N ALA A 10 22.51 -3.36 17.93
CA ALA A 10 22.32 -3.00 19.33
C ALA A 10 22.16 -1.47 19.53
N ALA A 11 22.87 -0.65 18.77
CA ALA A 11 22.72 0.81 18.78
C ALA A 11 21.36 1.26 18.23
N ASN A 12 20.83 0.55 17.23
CA ASN A 12 19.54 0.83 16.61
C ASN A 12 18.34 0.68 17.58
N ASN A 13 18.49 -0.13 18.63
CA ASN A 13 17.46 -0.41 19.64
C ASN A 13 17.38 0.65 20.75
N ARG A 14 18.29 1.64 20.77
CA ARG A 14 18.30 2.74 21.75
C ARG A 14 17.65 4.03 21.24
N ARG A 15 16.88 3.95 20.15
CA ARG A 15 16.19 5.12 19.59
C ARG A 15 14.94 5.45 20.40
N THR A 16 14.77 6.73 20.71
CA THR A 16 13.54 7.27 21.30
C THR A 16 12.41 7.29 20.27
N ILE A 17 11.15 7.32 20.71
CA ILE A 17 9.98 7.41 19.81
C ILE A 17 10.10 8.62 18.85
N LYS A 18 10.68 9.73 19.32
CA LYS A 18 10.92 10.92 18.47
C LYS A 18 11.91 10.65 17.34
N GLU A 19 12.96 9.88 17.60
CA GLU A 19 13.96 9.50 16.59
C GLU A 19 13.44 8.43 15.62
N LEU A 20 12.48 7.60 16.05
CA LEU A 20 11.79 6.65 15.16
C LEU A 20 10.84 7.35 14.19
N ASN A 21 10.24 8.47 14.60
CA ASN A 21 9.37 9.28 13.76
C ASN A 21 10.13 10.28 12.88
N ALA A 22 11.44 10.42 13.07
CA ALA A 22 12.26 11.28 12.22
C ALA A 22 12.42 10.62 10.83
N PRO A 23 12.28 11.39 9.73
CA PRO A 23 12.53 10.86 8.39
C PRO A 23 13.98 10.39 8.31
N ASN A 24 14.21 9.10 8.07
CA ASN A 24 15.55 8.57 7.88
C ASN A 24 15.97 8.77 6.42
N PRO A 25 17.04 9.53 6.14
CA PRO A 25 17.48 9.80 4.78
C PRO A 25 18.04 8.56 4.05
N ASP A 26 18.46 7.51 4.78
CA ASP A 26 18.97 6.26 4.21
C ASP A 26 17.89 5.17 4.09
N GLN A 27 16.65 5.44 4.51
CA GLN A 27 15.53 4.52 4.28
C GLN A 27 15.06 4.66 2.85
N GLN A 28 14.96 3.52 2.16
CA GLN A 28 14.19 3.40 0.93
C GLN A 28 12.86 4.12 1.14
N PRO A 29 12.44 4.99 0.18
CA PRO A 29 11.22 5.75 0.35
C PRO A 29 10.08 4.81 0.76
N LEU A 30 9.41 5.12 1.86
CA LEU A 30 8.22 4.39 2.30
C LEU A 30 7.02 4.65 1.37
N CYS A 31 7.20 5.48 0.35
CA CYS A 31 6.19 5.72 -0.67
C CYS A 31 6.25 4.66 -1.76
N ILE A 32 5.08 4.39 -2.33
CA ILE A 32 4.95 3.52 -3.51
C ILE A 32 5.57 4.25 -4.70
N THR A 33 6.70 3.76 -5.19
CA THR A 33 7.30 4.22 -6.44
C THR A 33 6.70 3.44 -7.61
N PHE A 34 5.77 4.06 -8.32
CA PHE A 34 5.32 3.56 -9.62
C PHE A 34 6.46 3.77 -10.62
N SER A 35 7.04 2.68 -11.15
CA SER A 35 8.10 2.78 -12.18
C SER A 35 7.53 3.37 -13.46
N ASP A 36 8.23 4.28 -14.15
CA ASP A 36 7.79 4.96 -15.39
C ASP A 36 7.32 4.03 -16.53
N ALA A 37 7.64 2.73 -16.48
CA ALA A 37 7.10 1.71 -17.38
C ALA A 37 5.59 1.41 -17.18
N ASN A 38 4.91 2.10 -16.26
CA ASN A 38 3.50 1.90 -15.88
C ASN A 38 2.51 2.87 -16.54
N ASP A 39 2.96 3.79 -17.38
CA ASP A 39 2.11 4.89 -17.85
C ASP A 39 0.98 4.46 -18.80
N ASP A 40 1.06 3.25 -19.38
CA ASP A 40 0.06 2.78 -20.34
C ASP A 40 -1.10 1.99 -19.69
N PHE A 41 -1.04 1.68 -18.39
CA PHE A 41 -2.11 0.94 -17.72
C PHE A 41 -3.17 1.87 -17.13
N GLU A 42 -4.32 1.95 -17.82
CA GLU A 42 -5.52 2.61 -17.34
C GLU A 42 -6.45 1.63 -16.62
N LEU A 43 -6.86 1.99 -15.39
CA LEU A 43 -7.85 1.22 -14.65
C LEU A 43 -9.22 1.43 -15.29
N LYS A 44 -9.78 0.36 -15.87
CA LYS A 44 -11.09 0.41 -16.53
C LYS A 44 -12.17 0.83 -15.55
N PHE A 45 -13.02 1.77 -15.96
CA PHE A 45 -14.16 2.25 -15.19
C PHE A 45 -15.10 1.13 -14.69
N GLY A 46 -15.29 0.08 -15.50
CA GLY A 46 -16.07 -1.10 -15.10
C GLY A 46 -15.51 -1.82 -13.85
N ILE A 47 -14.18 -1.84 -13.68
CA ILE A 47 -13.54 -2.40 -12.48
C ILE A 47 -13.78 -1.48 -11.29
N ILE A 48 -13.59 -0.16 -11.46
CA ILE A 48 -13.76 0.84 -10.40
C ILE A 48 -15.14 0.74 -9.73
N HIS A 49 -16.19 0.51 -10.53
CA HIS A 49 -17.55 0.35 -10.01
C HIS A 49 -17.80 -0.93 -9.21
N LEU A 50 -16.97 -1.95 -9.42
CA LEU A 50 -17.10 -3.25 -8.75
C LEU A 50 -16.25 -3.34 -7.48
N LEU A 51 -15.34 -2.39 -7.27
CA LEU A 51 -14.53 -2.36 -6.06
C LEU A 51 -15.43 -2.14 -4.83
N PRO A 52 -15.17 -2.86 -3.72
CA PRO A 52 -15.82 -2.55 -2.45
C PRO A 52 -15.44 -1.14 -2.01
N SER A 53 -16.31 -0.52 -1.21
CA SER A 53 -16.08 0.79 -0.61
C SER A 53 -15.83 0.66 0.88
N PHE A 54 -14.81 1.35 1.37
CA PHE A 54 -14.44 1.38 2.78
C PHE A 54 -14.41 2.81 3.28
N HIS A 55 -15.17 3.11 4.32
CA HIS A 55 -15.37 4.46 4.86
C HIS A 55 -14.66 4.66 6.22
N GLY A 56 -14.13 3.57 6.80
CA GLY A 56 -13.47 3.58 8.11
C GLY A 56 -14.45 3.68 9.27
N LEU A 57 -15.69 3.21 9.10
CA LEU A 57 -16.72 3.24 10.14
C LEU A 57 -16.50 2.10 11.14
N THR A 58 -16.96 2.28 12.39
CA THR A 58 -16.79 1.31 13.49
C THR A 58 -17.37 -0.10 13.20
N GLY A 59 -18.33 -0.21 12.27
CA GLY A 59 -18.91 -1.49 11.87
C GLY A 59 -18.27 -2.12 10.61
N GLU A 60 -17.34 -1.42 9.96
CA GLU A 60 -16.63 -1.97 8.81
C GLU A 60 -15.40 -2.76 9.27
N ASP A 61 -15.13 -3.88 8.60
CA ASP A 61 -13.98 -4.73 8.88
C ASP A 61 -12.91 -4.52 7.79
N PRO A 62 -11.73 -3.95 8.13
CA PRO A 62 -10.64 -3.74 7.17
C PRO A 62 -10.15 -5.02 6.50
N HIS A 63 -10.12 -6.15 7.22
CA HIS A 63 -9.67 -7.44 6.67
C HIS A 63 -10.69 -8.01 5.69
N LYS A 64 -11.99 -7.85 5.99
CA LYS A 64 -13.05 -8.22 5.07
C LYS A 64 -12.96 -7.39 3.78
N HIS A 65 -12.78 -6.07 3.91
CA HIS A 65 -12.58 -5.18 2.77
C HIS A 65 -11.42 -5.63 1.89
N LEU A 66 -10.25 -5.91 2.47
CA LEU A 66 -9.09 -6.37 1.72
C LEU A 66 -9.34 -7.69 0.97
N LYS A 67 -10.07 -8.64 1.57
CA LYS A 67 -10.43 -9.90 0.91
C LYS A 67 -11.37 -9.67 -0.27
N GLU A 68 -12.42 -8.89 -0.07
CA GLU A 68 -13.39 -8.56 -1.13
C GLU A 68 -12.71 -7.79 -2.27
N PHE A 69 -11.86 -6.82 -1.94
CA PHE A 69 -11.06 -6.05 -2.89
C PHE A 69 -10.17 -6.98 -3.74
N HIS A 70 -9.44 -7.89 -3.09
CA HIS A 70 -8.56 -8.82 -3.79
C HIS A 70 -9.32 -9.73 -4.76
N VAL A 71 -10.49 -10.24 -4.35
CA VAL A 71 -11.34 -11.08 -5.22
C VAL A 71 -11.75 -10.33 -6.48
N VAL A 72 -12.16 -9.05 -6.37
CA VAL A 72 -12.55 -8.24 -7.52
C VAL A 72 -11.35 -7.99 -8.45
N CYS A 73 -10.21 -7.58 -7.91
CA CYS A 73 -9.01 -7.32 -8.71
C CYS A 73 -8.50 -8.57 -9.42
N SER A 74 -8.41 -9.71 -8.72
CA SER A 74 -7.96 -10.96 -9.32
C SER A 74 -8.91 -11.48 -10.41
N GLY A 75 -10.23 -11.30 -10.23
CA GLY A 75 -11.23 -11.76 -11.20
C GLY A 75 -11.34 -10.91 -12.47
N MET A 76 -10.89 -9.65 -12.42
CA MET A 76 -11.02 -8.69 -13.52
C MET A 76 -9.68 -8.23 -14.09
N LYS A 77 -8.61 -8.95 -13.76
CA LYS A 77 -7.25 -8.66 -14.19
C LYS A 77 -7.16 -8.59 -15.72
N PRO A 78 -6.73 -7.46 -16.29
CA PRO A 78 -6.45 -7.35 -17.72
C PRO A 78 -5.17 -8.13 -18.09
N ASP A 79 -5.14 -8.68 -19.31
CA ASP A 79 -3.95 -9.32 -19.85
C ASP A 79 -2.76 -8.34 -19.90
N GLY A 80 -1.59 -8.79 -19.46
CA GLY A 80 -0.36 -8.00 -19.47
C GLY A 80 -0.16 -7.07 -18.27
N VAL A 81 -1.13 -6.96 -17.35
CA VAL A 81 -1.02 -6.16 -16.12
C VAL A 81 -0.53 -7.04 -14.98
N ILE A 82 0.41 -6.58 -14.15
CA ILE A 82 0.78 -7.30 -12.92
C ILE A 82 -0.23 -7.00 -11.80
N ASP A 83 -0.56 -8.02 -11.00
CA ASP A 83 -1.60 -7.92 -9.96
C ASP A 83 -1.35 -6.75 -9.00
N GLU A 84 -0.08 -6.49 -8.68
CA GLU A 84 0.34 -5.40 -7.82
C GLU A 84 -0.03 -4.03 -8.40
N GLN A 85 0.13 -3.80 -9.71
CA GLN A 85 -0.26 -2.53 -10.34
C GLN A 85 -1.77 -2.29 -10.28
N LEU A 86 -2.55 -3.35 -10.57
CA LEU A 86 -4.00 -3.30 -10.47
C LEU A 86 -4.46 -3.04 -9.04
N ASN A 87 -3.86 -3.72 -8.07
CA ASN A 87 -4.17 -3.56 -6.66
C ASN A 87 -3.81 -2.16 -6.16
N LEU A 88 -2.62 -1.66 -6.49
CA LEU A 88 -2.17 -0.33 -6.05
C LEU A 88 -3.07 0.78 -6.60
N ARG A 89 -3.39 0.77 -7.90
CA ARG A 89 -4.29 1.76 -8.50
C ARG A 89 -5.72 1.59 -7.99
N GLY A 90 -6.23 0.37 -7.96
CA GLY A 90 -7.58 0.05 -7.52
C GLY A 90 -7.84 0.38 -6.05
N PHE A 91 -6.87 0.17 -5.18
CA PHE A 91 -7.04 0.35 -3.73
C PHE A 91 -7.44 1.79 -3.41
N SER A 92 -6.87 2.76 -4.14
CA SER A 92 -7.21 4.18 -3.99
C SER A 92 -8.70 4.49 -4.24
N PHE A 93 -9.33 3.77 -5.17
CA PHE A 93 -10.75 3.93 -5.48
C PHE A 93 -11.67 3.22 -4.50
N SER A 94 -11.15 2.23 -3.77
CA SER A 94 -11.88 1.47 -2.75
C SER A 94 -12.05 2.26 -1.44
N LEU A 95 -11.19 3.25 -1.18
CA LEU A 95 -11.26 4.10 0.01
C LEU A 95 -12.20 5.30 -0.20
N LYS A 96 -13.02 5.58 0.81
CA LYS A 96 -14.03 6.66 0.82
C LYS A 96 -13.89 7.54 2.07
N ASP A 97 -14.53 8.71 2.00
CA ASP A 97 -14.55 9.69 3.10
C ASP A 97 -13.15 9.96 3.68
N LYS A 98 -13.02 9.89 5.01
CA LYS A 98 -11.80 10.17 5.75
C LYS A 98 -10.70 9.12 5.53
N THR A 99 -11.03 7.96 4.96
CA THR A 99 -10.00 6.93 4.68
C THR A 99 -9.20 7.25 3.43
N LYS A 100 -9.65 8.20 2.60
CA LYS A 100 -8.85 8.68 1.46
C LYS A 100 -7.53 9.34 1.89
N ASP A 101 -7.46 9.85 3.12
CA ASP A 101 -6.27 10.50 3.69
C ASP A 101 -5.20 9.47 4.13
N TRP A 102 -5.44 8.16 3.97
CA TRP A 102 -4.50 7.10 4.34
C TRP A 102 -3.45 6.81 3.26
N LEU A 103 -3.61 7.40 2.08
CA LEU A 103 -2.71 7.30 0.94
C LEU A 103 -1.77 8.50 0.89
#